data_AF-W4KH66-F1
#
_entry.id   AF-W4KH66-F1
#
_cell.length_a   1.000
_cell.length_b   1.000
_cell.length_c   1.000
_cell.angle_alpha   90.00
_cell.angle_beta   90.00
_cell.angle_gamma   90.00
#
_symmetry.space_group_name_H-M   'P 1'
#
loop_
_entity.id
_entity.type
_entity.pdbx_description
1 polymer ?
#
loop_
_entity_poly.entity_id
_entity_poly.type
_entity_poly.pdbx_seq_one_letter_code
_entity_poly.pdbx_strand_id
1 'polypeptide(L)'
;MEVRDHAFHLLVRRSGGVTPLLHAMRIGKSHRDVAIILTGAFSRFVNHLEDDAMVLPRTKVILKAIRSNLKLAIDYGLQSSQSDLIASFLQTLVMSEGEKWILAQISNVGTALRAGTSGQPVQTAQNAVRSFATKELGKAHAIATLEDYIANSTSDLLMMAAWSLTQEAASDGPIPTWYFARDDRVYKAFCSLLDQHQDNARRKLTKRLRWQIRVLRAVLEGRQMSWRSKVNILIEELDTGEGI
;
A
#
# COMPACT_ATOMS: atom_id res chain seq x y z
N MET A 1 0.11 -21.95 -7.13
CA MET A 1 -1.33 -21.66 -7.35
C MET A 1 -2.09 -22.95 -7.07
N GLU A 2 -2.72 -23.06 -5.90
CA GLU A 2 -3.47 -24.27 -5.53
C GLU A 2 -4.69 -24.44 -6.46
N VAL A 3 -5.23 -25.66 -6.56
CA VAL A 3 -6.48 -25.96 -7.29
C VAL A 3 -7.62 -24.99 -6.91
N ARG A 4 -7.60 -24.46 -5.68
CA ARG A 4 -8.57 -23.49 -5.14
C ARG A 4 -8.54 -22.12 -5.83
N ASP A 5 -7.40 -21.68 -6.35
CA ASP A 5 -7.29 -20.34 -6.96
C ASP A 5 -7.76 -20.33 -8.43
N HIS A 6 -7.78 -21.50 -9.10
CA HIS A 6 -8.17 -21.64 -10.51
C HIS A 6 -9.62 -21.16 -10.77
N ALA A 7 -10.51 -21.39 -9.80
CA ALA A 7 -11.91 -21.01 -9.87
C ALA A 7 -12.25 -19.70 -9.12
N PHE A 8 -11.26 -18.98 -8.59
CA PHE A 8 -11.50 -17.77 -7.77
C PHE A 8 -12.38 -16.74 -8.49
N HIS A 9 -12.23 -16.61 -9.81
CA HIS A 9 -13.04 -15.72 -10.64
C HIS A 9 -14.55 -15.96 -10.50
N LEU A 10 -15.00 -17.15 -10.10
CA LEU A 10 -16.42 -17.45 -9.84
C LEU A 10 -16.96 -16.71 -8.61
N LEU A 11 -16.12 -16.40 -7.62
CA LEU A 11 -16.52 -15.68 -6.41
C LEU A 11 -16.84 -14.20 -6.66
N VAL A 12 -16.32 -13.65 -7.76
CA VAL A 12 -16.53 -12.25 -8.16
C VAL A 12 -17.45 -12.13 -9.38
N ARG A 13 -17.76 -13.24 -10.05
CA ARG A 13 -18.67 -13.29 -11.20
C ARG A 13 -20.11 -13.09 -10.74
N ARG A 14 -20.88 -12.32 -11.52
CA ARG A 14 -22.31 -12.17 -11.27
C ARG A 14 -23.08 -13.39 -11.75
N SER A 15 -24.01 -13.88 -10.93
CA SER A 15 -25.03 -14.87 -11.30
C SER A 15 -26.39 -14.29 -10.92
N GLY A 16 -27.37 -14.31 -11.83
CA GLY A 16 -28.65 -13.64 -11.60
C GLY A 16 -28.53 -12.14 -11.33
N GLY A 17 -27.53 -11.47 -11.90
CA GLY A 17 -27.31 -10.03 -11.76
C GLY A 17 -26.57 -9.57 -10.48
N VAL A 18 -26.27 -10.47 -9.54
CA VAL A 18 -25.59 -10.16 -8.27
C VAL A 18 -24.34 -11.01 -8.07
N THR A 19 -23.39 -10.51 -7.29
CA THR A 19 -22.22 -11.30 -6.87
C THR A 19 -22.58 -12.19 -5.68
N PRO A 20 -21.87 -13.31 -5.45
CA PRO A 20 -22.08 -14.16 -4.28
C PRO A 20 -22.05 -13.39 -2.95
N LEU A 21 -21.12 -12.44 -2.80
CA LEU A 21 -21.03 -11.60 -1.59
C LEU A 21 -22.27 -10.73 -1.42
N LEU A 22 -22.70 -10.03 -2.47
CA LEU A 22 -23.90 -9.18 -2.39
C LEU A 22 -25.14 -10.01 -2.11
N HIS A 23 -25.24 -11.21 -2.68
CA HIS A 23 -26.35 -12.12 -2.39
C HIS A 23 -26.39 -12.51 -0.91
N ALA A 24 -25.26 -12.96 -0.35
CA ALA A 24 -25.16 -13.31 1.07
C ALA A 24 -25.53 -12.12 1.99
N MET A 25 -25.02 -10.92 1.69
CA MET A 25 -25.33 -9.72 2.47
C MET A 25 -26.81 -9.32 2.40
N ARG A 26 -27.48 -9.51 1.26
CA ARG A 26 -28.92 -9.22 1.09
C ARG A 26 -29.82 -10.15 1.87
N ILE A 27 -29.44 -11.42 2.07
CA ILE A 27 -30.20 -12.35 2.92
C ILE A 27 -30.13 -11.92 4.39
N GLY A 28 -29.02 -11.32 4.81
CA GLY A 28 -28.86 -10.74 6.13
C GLY A 28 -28.20 -11.69 7.13
N LYS A 29 -28.66 -11.67 8.39
CA LYS A 29 -27.93 -12.25 9.54
C LYS A 29 -27.60 -13.74 9.38
N SER A 30 -28.49 -14.53 8.78
CA SER A 30 -28.28 -15.98 8.59
C SER A 30 -27.11 -16.33 7.66
N HIS A 31 -26.65 -15.37 6.84
CA HIS A 31 -25.55 -15.57 5.88
C HIS A 31 -24.37 -14.63 6.16
N ARG A 32 -24.31 -14.02 7.36
CA ARG A 32 -23.21 -13.13 7.74
C ARG A 32 -21.86 -13.85 7.70
N ASP A 33 -21.80 -15.09 8.15
CA ASP A 33 -20.56 -15.88 8.16
C ASP A 33 -20.08 -16.20 6.74
N VAL A 34 -21.02 -16.45 5.81
CA VAL A 34 -20.70 -16.63 4.40
C VAL A 34 -20.08 -15.35 3.83
N ALA A 35 -20.65 -14.19 4.15
CA ALA A 35 -20.09 -12.91 3.72
C ALA A 35 -18.68 -12.67 4.29
N ILE A 36 -18.45 -13.03 5.57
CA ILE A 36 -17.12 -12.98 6.21
C ILE A 36 -16.12 -13.91 5.51
N ILE A 37 -16.51 -15.15 5.20
CA ILE A 37 -15.66 -16.11 4.50
C ILE A 37 -15.28 -15.57 3.11
N LEU A 38 -16.23 -14.98 2.39
CA LEU A 38 -15.98 -14.40 1.07
C LEU A 38 -15.04 -13.19 1.14
N THR A 39 -15.22 -12.28 2.09
CA THR A 39 -14.28 -11.15 2.27
C THR A 39 -12.89 -11.62 2.68
N GLY A 40 -12.80 -12.65 3.54
CA GLY A 40 -11.54 -13.28 3.90
C GLY A 40 -10.85 -13.93 2.69
N ALA A 41 -11.60 -14.61 1.82
CA ALA A 41 -11.07 -15.19 0.58
C ALA A 41 -10.52 -14.10 -0.36
N PHE A 42 -11.19 -12.95 -0.44
CA PHE A 42 -10.73 -11.81 -1.23
C PHE A 42 -9.42 -11.23 -0.69
N SER A 43 -9.34 -10.98 0.62
CA SER A 43 -8.12 -10.50 1.27
C SER A 43 -6.95 -11.47 1.04
N ARG A 44 -7.19 -12.77 1.23
CA ARG A 44 -6.18 -13.81 1.00
C ARG A 44 -5.68 -13.81 -0.45
N PHE A 45 -6.58 -13.74 -1.44
CA PHE A 45 -6.20 -13.70 -2.85
C PHE A 45 -5.30 -12.50 -3.16
N VAL A 46 -5.66 -11.31 -2.66
CA VAL A 46 -4.89 -10.08 -2.88
C VAL A 46 -3.51 -10.16 -2.24
N ASN A 47 -3.38 -10.74 -1.04
CA ASN A 47 -2.10 -10.88 -0.35
C ASN A 47 -1.16 -11.89 -1.02
N HIS A 48 -1.70 -12.99 -1.55
CA HIS A 48 -0.94 -14.04 -2.22
C HIS A 48 -0.79 -13.84 -3.73
N LEU A 49 -1.14 -12.65 -4.24
CA LEU A 49 -0.96 -12.35 -5.65
C LEU A 49 0.53 -12.15 -5.95
N GLU A 50 1.06 -13.05 -6.77
CA GLU A 50 2.44 -13.09 -7.27
C GLU A 50 2.66 -12.03 -8.37
N ASP A 51 3.92 -11.67 -8.57
CA ASP A 51 4.28 -10.57 -9.47
C ASP A 51 4.02 -10.91 -10.95
N ASP A 52 4.27 -12.15 -11.36
CA ASP A 52 3.95 -12.63 -12.71
C ASP A 52 2.45 -12.56 -13.01
N ALA A 53 1.61 -12.65 -11.99
CA ALA A 53 0.17 -12.51 -12.16
C ALA A 53 -0.25 -11.04 -12.32
N MET A 54 0.51 -10.08 -11.79
CA MET A 54 0.19 -8.65 -11.84
C MET A 54 0.27 -8.06 -13.26
N VAL A 55 1.10 -8.64 -14.12
CA VAL A 55 1.22 -8.21 -15.53
C VAL A 55 0.04 -8.67 -16.40
N LEU A 56 -0.76 -9.64 -15.92
CA LEU A 56 -1.87 -10.19 -16.69
C LEU A 56 -3.08 -9.24 -16.69
N PRO A 57 -3.66 -8.88 -17.86
CA PRO A 57 -4.84 -8.02 -17.93
C PRO A 57 -6.04 -8.57 -17.15
N ARG A 58 -6.21 -9.89 -17.14
CA ARG A 58 -7.29 -10.57 -16.40
C ARG A 58 -7.20 -10.31 -14.89
N THR A 59 -5.99 -10.19 -14.34
CA THR A 59 -5.77 -9.89 -12.93
C THR A 59 -6.33 -8.52 -12.57
N LYS A 60 -6.12 -7.49 -13.40
CA LYS A 60 -6.71 -6.16 -13.20
C LYS A 60 -8.24 -6.22 -13.20
N VAL A 61 -8.86 -7.04 -14.06
CA VAL A 61 -10.32 -7.24 -14.08
C VAL A 61 -10.81 -7.86 -12.78
N ILE A 62 -10.11 -8.89 -12.28
CA ILE A 62 -10.44 -9.55 -11.00
C ILE A 62 -10.28 -8.57 -9.84
N LEU A 63 -9.17 -7.83 -9.76
CA LEU A 63 -8.94 -6.84 -8.70
C LEU A 63 -10.02 -5.76 -8.69
N LYS A 64 -10.46 -5.25 -9.85
CA LYS A 64 -11.58 -4.31 -9.92
C LYS A 64 -12.88 -4.92 -9.39
N ALA A 65 -13.15 -6.18 -9.72
CA ALA A 65 -14.35 -6.87 -9.21
C ALA A 65 -14.26 -7.11 -7.69
N ILE A 66 -13.09 -7.50 -7.16
CA ILE A 66 -12.84 -7.60 -5.72
C ILE A 66 -13.08 -6.24 -5.05
N ARG A 67 -12.49 -5.17 -5.59
CA ARG A 67 -12.62 -3.80 -5.06
C ARG A 67 -14.09 -3.39 -4.90
N SER A 68 -14.90 -3.57 -5.94
CA SER A 68 -16.34 -3.27 -5.86
C SER A 68 -17.05 -4.09 -4.79
N ASN A 69 -16.70 -5.36 -4.63
CA ASN A 69 -17.28 -6.23 -3.61
C ASN A 69 -16.85 -5.83 -2.18
N LEU A 70 -15.57 -5.50 -1.97
CA LEU A 70 -15.07 -5.03 -0.67
C LEU A 70 -15.70 -3.68 -0.29
N LYS A 71 -15.88 -2.77 -1.26
CA LYS A 71 -16.60 -1.51 -1.02
C LYS A 71 -18.03 -1.76 -0.57
N LEU A 72 -18.74 -2.67 -1.23
CA LEU A 72 -20.09 -3.07 -0.81
C LEU A 72 -20.10 -3.66 0.60
N ALA A 73 -19.12 -4.50 0.96
CA ALA A 73 -19.02 -5.02 2.33
C ALA A 73 -18.87 -3.91 3.38
N ILE A 74 -18.03 -2.91 3.09
CA ILE A 74 -17.85 -1.73 3.96
C ILE A 74 -19.17 -0.94 4.07
N ASP A 75 -19.87 -0.73 2.95
CA ASP A 75 -21.14 0.01 2.95
C ASP A 75 -22.26 -0.75 3.70
N TYR A 76 -22.19 -2.07 3.76
CA TYR A 76 -23.09 -2.93 4.55
C TYR A 76 -22.65 -3.12 6.01
N GLY A 77 -21.57 -2.47 6.46
CA GLY A 77 -21.16 -2.48 7.87
C GLY A 77 -20.32 -3.69 8.30
N LEU A 78 -19.78 -4.49 7.37
CA LEU A 78 -18.98 -5.68 7.70
C LEU A 78 -17.63 -5.36 8.36
N GLN A 79 -17.14 -4.13 8.24
CA GLN A 79 -15.89 -3.67 8.89
C GLN A 79 -15.91 -3.81 10.41
N SER A 80 -17.10 -3.85 11.02
CA SER A 80 -17.27 -4.13 12.46
C SER A 80 -16.87 -5.55 12.87
N SER A 81 -16.86 -6.50 11.92
CA SER A 81 -16.51 -7.90 12.16
C SER A 81 -15.25 -8.35 11.43
N GLN A 82 -14.62 -7.46 10.66
CA GLN A 82 -13.43 -7.74 9.86
C GLN A 82 -12.50 -6.51 9.91
N SER A 83 -11.51 -6.56 10.80
CA SER A 83 -10.54 -5.48 11.02
C SER A 83 -9.80 -5.09 9.74
N ASP A 84 -9.47 -6.08 8.92
CA ASP A 84 -8.57 -5.93 7.77
C ASP A 84 -9.32 -5.59 6.47
N LEU A 85 -10.65 -5.44 6.53
CA LEU A 85 -11.49 -5.17 5.37
C LEU A 85 -11.11 -3.84 4.71
N ILE A 86 -10.86 -2.80 5.51
CA ILE A 86 -10.47 -1.48 5.02
C ILE A 86 -9.10 -1.53 4.34
N ALA A 87 -8.12 -2.15 4.99
CA ALA A 87 -6.78 -2.31 4.43
C ALA A 87 -6.82 -3.10 3.11
N SER A 88 -7.56 -4.22 3.08
CA SER A 88 -7.75 -5.04 1.87
C SER A 88 -8.42 -4.26 0.75
N PHE A 89 -9.42 -3.42 1.05
CA PHE A 89 -10.06 -2.54 0.08
C PHE A 89 -9.07 -1.53 -0.51
N LEU A 90 -8.34 -0.81 0.34
CA LEU A 90 -7.38 0.23 -0.09
C LEU A 90 -6.22 -0.36 -0.89
N GLN A 91 -5.68 -1.50 -0.46
CA GLN A 91 -4.67 -2.24 -1.20
C GLN A 91 -5.18 -2.68 -2.57
N THR A 92 -6.39 -3.23 -2.65
CA THR A 92 -6.99 -3.65 -3.93
C THR A 92 -7.25 -2.44 -4.84
N LEU A 93 -7.68 -1.31 -4.28
CA LEU A 93 -7.85 -0.05 -5.02
C LEU A 93 -6.52 0.42 -5.62
N VAL A 94 -5.47 0.46 -4.82
CA VAL A 94 -4.12 0.81 -5.28
C VAL A 94 -3.68 -0.11 -6.43
N MET A 95 -3.79 -1.43 -6.25
CA MET A 95 -3.32 -2.41 -7.22
C MET A 95 -4.11 -2.40 -8.53
N SER A 96 -5.37 -1.97 -8.50
CA SER A 96 -6.24 -1.93 -9.69
C SER A 96 -6.21 -0.59 -10.42
N GLU A 97 -6.11 0.53 -9.70
CA GLU A 97 -6.36 1.88 -10.23
C GLU A 97 -5.43 2.98 -9.65
N GLY A 98 -4.59 2.67 -8.66
CA GLY A 98 -3.79 3.66 -7.93
C GLY A 98 -2.45 4.08 -8.56
N GLU A 99 -2.02 3.41 -9.62
CA GLU A 99 -0.69 3.61 -10.24
C GLU A 99 -0.38 5.09 -10.55
N LYS A 100 -1.29 5.77 -11.24
CA LYS A 100 -1.12 7.20 -11.60
C LYS A 100 -0.98 8.09 -10.36
N TRP A 101 -1.75 7.79 -9.31
CA TRP A 101 -1.69 8.55 -8.06
C TRP A 101 -0.36 8.32 -7.35
N ILE A 102 0.10 7.06 -7.25
CA ILE A 102 1.40 6.72 -6.63
C ILE A 102 2.54 7.44 -7.33
N LEU A 103 2.62 7.37 -8.67
CA LEU A 103 3.68 8.01 -9.43
C LEU A 103 3.71 9.53 -9.22
N ALA A 104 2.54 10.18 -9.15
CA ALA A 104 2.45 11.60 -8.83
C ALA A 104 2.95 11.89 -7.40
N GLN A 105 2.58 11.07 -6.42
CA GLN A 105 3.03 11.28 -5.04
C GLN A 105 4.51 10.95 -4.82
N ILE A 106 5.09 10.00 -5.56
CA ILE A 106 6.53 9.74 -5.58
C ILE A 106 7.28 11.02 -6.01
N SER A 107 6.80 11.71 -7.05
CA SER A 107 7.40 12.98 -7.50
C SER A 107 7.26 14.10 -6.46
N ASN A 108 6.08 14.24 -5.85
CA ASN A 108 5.82 15.25 -4.82
C ASN A 108 6.69 15.03 -3.58
N VAL A 109 6.73 13.81 -3.07
CA VAL A 109 7.55 13.44 -1.90
C VAL A 109 9.03 13.50 -2.25
N GLY A 110 9.43 13.14 -3.47
CA GLY A 110 10.80 13.31 -3.95
C GLY A 110 11.24 14.78 -3.93
N THR A 111 10.35 15.70 -4.31
CA THR A 111 10.58 17.15 -4.20
C THR A 111 10.73 17.59 -2.75
N ALA A 112 9.87 17.12 -1.85
CA ALA A 112 9.97 17.39 -0.42
C ALA A 112 11.28 16.85 0.19
N LEU A 113 11.70 15.64 -0.19
CA LEU A 113 12.97 15.05 0.23
C LEU A 113 14.18 15.89 -0.20
N ARG A 114 14.16 16.44 -1.43
CA ARG A 114 15.21 17.35 -1.92
C ARG A 114 15.25 18.66 -1.14
N ALA A 115 14.08 19.24 -0.81
CA ALA A 115 13.99 20.44 0.02
C ALA A 115 14.45 20.20 1.46
N GLY A 116 14.40 18.95 1.93
CA GLY A 116 14.86 18.57 3.25
C GLY A 116 13.81 18.79 4.32
N THR A 117 14.23 19.20 5.50
CA THR A 117 13.34 19.38 6.67
C THR A 117 12.31 20.47 6.41
N SER A 118 12.69 21.53 5.68
CA SER A 118 11.76 22.56 5.20
C SER A 118 10.66 22.02 4.26
N GLY A 119 10.94 20.91 3.57
CA GLY A 119 9.98 20.23 2.69
C GLY A 119 9.00 19.32 3.42
N GLN A 120 9.28 18.97 4.69
CA GLN A 120 8.47 18.05 5.51
C GLN A 120 8.03 16.79 4.74
N PRO A 121 8.98 15.99 4.22
CA PRO A 121 8.68 14.83 3.38
C PRO A 121 7.75 13.80 4.04
N VAL A 122 7.85 13.58 5.36
CA VAL A 122 7.02 12.59 6.06
C VAL A 122 5.60 13.10 6.17
N GLN A 123 5.40 14.34 6.59
CA GLN A 123 4.10 14.99 6.63
C GLN A 123 3.44 15.06 5.24
N THR A 124 4.24 15.38 4.20
CA THR A 124 3.79 15.41 2.80
C THR A 124 3.25 14.04 2.37
N ALA A 125 4.00 12.98 2.63
CA ALA A 125 3.58 11.60 2.34
C ALA A 125 2.33 11.20 3.13
N GLN A 126 2.31 11.47 4.44
CA GLN A 126 1.21 11.13 5.33
C GLN A 126 -0.09 11.84 4.93
N ASN A 127 -0.02 13.13 4.62
CA ASN A 127 -1.17 13.92 4.17
C ASN A 127 -1.74 13.40 2.84
N ALA A 128 -0.88 13.03 1.90
CA ALA A 128 -1.28 12.47 0.62
C ALA A 128 -2.03 11.15 0.82
N VAL A 129 -1.46 10.22 1.58
CA VAL A 129 -2.06 8.90 1.86
C VAL A 129 -3.37 9.05 2.63
N ARG A 130 -3.40 9.89 3.67
CA ARG A 130 -4.61 10.14 4.46
C ARG A 130 -5.73 10.69 3.58
N SER A 131 -5.43 11.71 2.76
CA SER A 131 -6.41 12.30 1.84
C SER A 131 -6.93 11.31 0.81
N PHE A 132 -6.05 10.44 0.30
CA PHE A 132 -6.45 9.36 -0.61
C PHE A 132 -7.41 8.39 0.08
N ALA A 133 -7.04 7.89 1.26
CA ALA A 133 -7.85 6.90 1.96
C ALA A 133 -9.20 7.44 2.43
N THR A 134 -9.24 8.66 2.97
CA THR A 134 -10.50 9.29 3.44
C THR A 134 -11.45 9.58 2.28
N LYS A 135 -10.93 10.05 1.15
CA LYS A 135 -11.73 10.28 -0.07
C LYS A 135 -12.45 9.02 -0.54
N GLU A 136 -11.76 7.89 -0.53
CA GLU A 136 -12.25 6.62 -1.08
C GLU A 136 -13.17 5.86 -0.10
N LEU A 137 -12.99 6.08 1.21
CA LEU A 137 -13.83 5.51 2.26
C LEU A 137 -15.11 6.34 2.53
N GLY A 138 -15.13 7.62 2.18
CA GLY A 138 -16.30 8.48 2.36
C GLY A 138 -16.72 8.60 3.83
N LYS A 139 -17.97 8.22 4.16
CA LYS A 139 -18.54 8.29 5.52
C LYS A 139 -18.19 7.09 6.42
N ALA A 140 -17.39 6.14 5.95
CA ALA A 140 -16.98 5.01 6.78
C ALA A 140 -16.23 5.54 8.02
N HIS A 141 -16.60 5.05 9.20
CA HIS A 141 -15.97 5.50 10.45
C HIS A 141 -14.48 5.17 10.40
N ALA A 142 -13.64 6.12 10.81
CA ALA A 142 -12.21 5.90 10.94
C ALA A 142 -11.97 4.79 11.98
N ILE A 143 -11.39 3.67 11.55
CA ILE A 143 -11.04 2.53 12.40
C ILE A 143 -9.53 2.59 12.67
N ALA A 144 -9.06 2.07 13.80
CA ALA A 144 -7.63 1.94 14.09
C ALA A 144 -6.83 1.29 12.93
N THR A 145 -7.44 0.37 12.17
CA THR A 145 -6.81 -0.28 11.01
C THR A 145 -6.53 0.68 9.84
N LEU A 146 -7.25 1.80 9.75
CA LEU A 146 -6.97 2.86 8.78
C LEU A 146 -5.67 3.59 9.10
N GLU A 147 -5.43 3.89 10.37
CA GLU A 147 -4.20 4.59 10.80
C GLU A 147 -2.96 3.71 10.60
N ASP A 148 -3.07 2.39 10.80
CA ASP A 148 -1.97 1.47 10.54
C ASP A 148 -1.67 1.35 9.04
N TYR A 149 -2.72 1.32 8.21
CA TYR A 149 -2.57 1.40 6.75
C TYR A 149 -1.89 2.71 6.34
N ILE A 150 -2.31 3.84 6.89
CA ILE A 150 -1.73 5.16 6.58
C ILE A 150 -0.25 5.17 6.95
N ALA A 151 0.11 4.69 8.14
CA ALA A 151 1.50 4.68 8.60
C ALA A 151 2.41 3.78 7.74
N ASN A 152 1.95 2.59 7.37
CA ASN A 152 2.68 1.70 6.46
C ASN A 152 2.86 2.35 5.07
N SER A 153 1.76 2.81 4.49
CA SER A 153 1.73 3.46 3.16
C SER A 153 2.59 4.73 3.10
N THR A 154 2.67 5.48 4.21
CA THR A 154 3.55 6.65 4.33
C THR A 154 5.02 6.24 4.22
N SER A 155 5.41 5.18 4.93
CA SER A 155 6.76 4.64 4.90
C SER A 155 7.13 4.12 3.51
N ASP A 156 6.22 3.41 2.86
CA ASP A 156 6.38 2.93 1.48
C ASP A 156 6.58 4.08 0.49
N LEU A 157 5.76 5.14 0.60
CA LEU A 157 5.86 6.29 -0.28
C LEU A 157 7.21 7.00 -0.15
N LEU A 158 7.73 7.12 1.08
CA LEU A 158 9.06 7.68 1.34
C LEU A 158 10.17 6.84 0.71
N MET A 159 10.11 5.51 0.83
CA MET A 159 11.09 4.60 0.22
C MET A 159 11.04 4.66 -1.31
N MET A 160 9.83 4.64 -1.90
CA MET A 160 9.67 4.75 -3.35
C MET A 160 10.15 6.11 -3.88
N ALA A 161 9.86 7.20 -3.16
CA ALA A 161 10.36 8.53 -3.48
C ALA A 161 11.89 8.62 -3.38
N ALA A 162 12.48 8.12 -2.29
CA ALA A 162 13.93 8.07 -2.12
C ALA A 162 14.61 7.26 -3.24
N TRP A 163 14.05 6.11 -3.62
CA TRP A 163 14.57 5.32 -4.75
C TRP A 163 14.42 6.04 -6.10
N SER A 164 13.33 6.79 -6.31
CA SER A 164 13.19 7.58 -7.53
C SER A 164 14.30 8.63 -7.68
N LEU A 165 14.79 9.19 -6.57
CA LEU A 165 15.92 10.11 -6.56
C LEU A 165 17.28 9.42 -6.77
N THR A 166 17.39 8.12 -6.52
CA THR A 166 18.63 7.36 -6.79
C THR A 166 18.71 6.84 -8.22
N GLN A 167 17.58 6.71 -8.93
CA GLN A 167 17.55 6.27 -10.33
C GLN A 167 18.27 7.25 -11.27
N GLU A 168 18.40 8.53 -10.92
CA GLU A 168 19.28 9.45 -11.66
C GLU A 168 20.75 8.97 -11.67
N ALA A 169 21.14 8.14 -10.69
CA ALA A 169 22.49 7.58 -10.54
C ALA A 169 22.62 6.10 -10.94
N ALA A 170 21.51 5.35 -11.01
CA ALA A 170 21.47 3.90 -11.22
C ALA A 170 20.52 3.50 -12.37
N SER A 171 20.93 2.58 -13.24
CA SER A 171 20.20 2.20 -14.47
C SER A 171 19.04 1.20 -14.27
N ASP A 172 18.66 0.93 -13.02
CA ASP A 172 17.57 0.00 -12.71
C ASP A 172 16.19 0.67 -12.72
N GLY A 173 15.16 -0.16 -12.87
CA GLY A 173 13.77 0.29 -12.92
C GLY A 173 13.21 0.79 -11.58
N PRO A 174 12.01 1.41 -11.60
CA PRO A 174 11.32 1.81 -10.39
C PRO A 174 10.83 0.60 -9.59
N ILE A 175 10.67 0.78 -8.28
CA ILE A 175 9.93 -0.18 -7.44
C ILE A 175 8.51 -0.28 -7.99
N PRO A 176 7.97 -1.49 -8.26
CA PRO A 176 6.63 -1.64 -8.80
C PRO A 176 5.56 -1.02 -7.92
N THR A 177 4.64 -0.25 -8.51
CA THR A 177 3.58 0.46 -7.77
C THR A 177 2.61 -0.48 -7.07
N TRP A 178 2.45 -1.71 -7.55
CA TRP A 178 1.62 -2.73 -6.91
C TRP A 178 2.26 -3.37 -5.66
N TYR A 179 3.47 -2.97 -5.27
CA TYR A 179 4.04 -3.31 -3.96
C TYR A 179 3.56 -2.38 -2.86
N PHE A 180 3.08 -1.20 -3.21
CA PHE A 180 2.68 -0.16 -2.28
C PHE A 180 1.62 -0.65 -1.29
N ALA A 181 1.86 -0.37 -0.01
CA ALA A 181 1.03 -0.75 1.12
C ALA A 181 0.84 -2.26 1.29
N ARG A 182 1.80 -3.08 0.81
CA ARG A 182 1.76 -4.55 0.91
C ARG A 182 2.91 -5.09 1.75
N ASP A 183 2.59 -5.54 2.95
CA ASP A 183 3.51 -6.18 3.89
C ASP A 183 4.87 -5.47 3.94
N ASP A 184 5.96 -6.18 3.61
CA ASP A 184 7.33 -5.66 3.56
C ASP A 184 7.90 -5.59 2.13
N ARG A 185 7.05 -5.65 1.08
CA ARG A 185 7.49 -5.76 -0.31
C ARG A 185 8.29 -4.54 -0.78
N VAL A 186 7.83 -3.32 -0.47
CA VAL A 186 8.56 -2.09 -0.82
C VAL A 186 9.89 -2.04 -0.08
N TYR A 187 9.90 -2.36 1.22
CA TYR A 187 11.13 -2.37 2.03
C TYR A 187 12.17 -3.35 1.48
N LYS A 188 11.76 -4.58 1.15
CA LYS A 188 12.64 -5.60 0.56
C LYS A 188 13.20 -5.17 -0.79
N ALA A 189 12.34 -4.65 -1.67
CA ALA A 189 12.77 -4.13 -2.97
C ALA A 189 13.76 -2.97 -2.81
N PHE A 190 13.44 -2.02 -1.93
CA PHE A 190 14.27 -0.87 -1.62
C PHE A 190 15.66 -1.30 -1.12
N CYS A 191 15.73 -2.21 -0.15
CA CYS A 191 17.01 -2.70 0.37
C CYS A 191 17.81 -3.46 -0.68
N SER A 192 17.16 -4.36 -1.43
CA SER A 192 17.82 -5.14 -2.49
C SER A 192 18.44 -4.23 -3.55
N LEU A 193 17.70 -3.22 -4.00
CA LEU A 193 18.16 -2.27 -5.00
C LEU A 193 19.30 -1.40 -4.48
N LEU A 194 19.25 -0.96 -3.21
CA LEU A 194 20.34 -0.21 -2.60
C LEU A 194 21.62 -1.02 -2.42
N ASP A 195 21.49 -2.28 -2.01
CA ASP A 195 22.63 -3.16 -1.81
C ASP A 195 23.30 -3.50 -3.15
N GLN A 196 22.51 -3.69 -4.21
CA GLN A 196 23.02 -3.88 -5.58
C GLN A 196 23.81 -2.67 -6.11
N HIS A 197 23.41 -1.44 -5.72
CA HIS A 197 24.02 -0.19 -6.21
C HIS A 197 24.87 0.54 -5.19
N GLN A 198 25.33 -0.13 -4.12
CA GLN A 198 25.95 0.53 -2.98
C GLN A 198 27.16 1.41 -3.37
N ASP A 199 27.99 0.95 -4.30
CA ASP A 199 29.18 1.69 -4.76
C ASP A 199 28.83 2.91 -5.61
N ASN A 200 27.84 2.79 -6.50
CA ASN A 200 27.35 3.89 -7.32
C ASN A 200 26.65 4.94 -6.46
N ALA A 201 25.81 4.48 -5.53
CA ALA A 201 25.09 5.31 -4.58
C ALA A 201 26.04 6.13 -3.70
N ARG A 202 27.17 5.53 -3.26
CA ARG A 202 28.19 6.24 -2.46
C ARG A 202 28.85 7.40 -3.21
N ARG A 203 29.05 7.28 -4.53
CA ARG A 203 29.78 8.25 -5.34
C ARG A 203 28.90 9.37 -5.89
N LYS A 204 27.66 9.06 -6.31
CA LYS A 204 26.81 9.99 -7.06
C LYS A 204 25.75 10.70 -6.21
N LEU A 205 25.32 10.11 -5.09
CA LEU A 205 24.25 10.69 -4.29
C LEU A 205 24.74 11.80 -3.37
N THR A 206 23.90 12.82 -3.18
CA THR A 206 24.17 13.90 -2.24
C THR A 206 24.34 13.37 -0.81
N LYS A 207 25.09 14.08 0.04
CA LYS A 207 25.25 13.71 1.46
C LYS A 207 23.89 13.56 2.15
N ARG A 208 22.96 14.47 1.85
CA ARG A 208 21.61 14.49 2.39
C ARG A 208 20.81 13.25 1.99
N LEU A 209 20.75 12.92 0.71
CA LEU A 209 19.98 11.75 0.24
C LEU A 209 20.55 10.44 0.79
N ARG A 210 21.88 10.32 0.92
CA ARG A 210 22.50 9.15 1.58
C ARG A 210 22.11 9.02 3.03
N TRP A 211 22.01 10.13 3.76
CA TRP A 211 21.52 10.12 5.13
C TRP A 211 20.03 9.76 5.21
N GLN A 212 19.18 10.35 4.38
CA GLN A 212 17.75 10.01 4.32
C GLN A 212 17.54 8.51 4.06
N ILE A 213 18.26 7.93 3.09
CA ILE A 213 18.21 6.50 2.78
C ILE A 213 18.62 5.63 3.98
N ARG A 214 19.69 6.02 4.68
CA ARG A 214 20.18 5.29 5.86
C ARG A 214 19.17 5.36 7.01
N VAL A 215 18.57 6.52 7.26
CA VAL A 215 17.50 6.70 8.26
C VAL A 215 16.31 5.80 7.90
N LEU A 216 15.84 5.86 6.65
CA LEU A 216 14.74 5.02 6.18
C LEU A 216 15.04 3.52 6.37
N ARG A 217 16.23 3.06 5.98
CA ARG A 217 16.62 1.64 6.14
C ARG A 217 16.62 1.21 7.61
N ALA A 218 17.21 2.02 8.48
CA ALA A 218 17.37 1.69 9.90
C ALA A 218 16.03 1.72 10.65
N VAL A 219 15.23 2.77 10.46
CA VAL A 219 13.95 2.93 11.17
C VAL A 219 12.91 1.91 10.68
N LEU A 220 12.93 1.57 9.39
CA LEU A 220 11.94 0.66 8.81
C LEU A 220 12.32 -0.82 8.94
N GLU A 221 13.51 -1.14 9.42
CA GLU A 221 13.95 -2.52 9.64
C GLU A 221 13.11 -3.24 10.71
N GLY A 222 12.92 -4.55 10.51
CA GLY A 222 12.31 -5.43 11.48
C GLY A 222 10.82 -5.17 11.78
N ARG A 223 10.28 -5.95 12.72
CA ARG A 223 8.85 -5.91 13.13
C ARG A 223 8.65 -5.58 14.61
N GLN A 224 9.70 -5.17 15.31
CA GLN A 224 9.64 -4.89 16.76
C GLN A 224 8.85 -3.62 17.09
N MET A 225 8.77 -2.68 16.15
CA MET A 225 8.07 -1.41 16.32
C MET A 225 6.82 -1.35 15.45
N SER A 226 5.77 -0.72 16.00
CA SER A 226 4.56 -0.41 15.22
C SER A 226 4.87 0.57 14.09
N TRP A 227 4.10 0.53 13.00
CA TRP A 227 4.26 1.48 11.90
C TRP A 227 4.08 2.93 12.35
N ARG A 228 3.19 3.21 13.30
CA ARG A 228 3.01 4.56 13.85
C ARG A 228 4.27 5.04 14.58
N SER A 229 4.88 4.17 15.39
CA SER A 229 6.13 4.49 16.06
C SER A 229 7.27 4.76 15.07
N LYS A 230 7.35 3.95 14.00
CA LYS A 230 8.32 4.17 12.91
C LYS A 230 8.11 5.53 12.23
N VAL A 231 6.87 5.87 11.89
CA VAL A 231 6.55 7.17 11.29
C VAL A 231 6.89 8.34 12.21
N ASN A 232 6.64 8.22 13.52
CA ASN A 232 7.02 9.27 14.48
C ASN A 232 8.53 9.51 14.50
N ILE A 233 9.35 8.46 14.52
CA ILE A 233 10.81 8.59 14.43
C ILE A 233 11.21 9.24 13.10
N LEU A 234 10.56 8.86 12.00
CA LEU A 234 10.83 9.49 10.70
C LEU A 234 10.49 10.99 10.70
N ILE A 235 9.42 11.41 11.38
CA ILE A 235 9.09 12.84 11.54
C ILE A 235 10.22 13.54 12.30
N GLU A 236 10.63 12.97 13.43
CA GLU A 236 11.69 13.51 14.28
C GLU A 236 13.00 13.68 13.51
N GLU A 237 13.35 12.73 12.66
CA GLU A 237 14.58 12.75 11.86
C GLU A 237 14.45 13.64 10.61
N LEU A 238 13.42 13.42 9.78
CA LEU A 238 13.35 13.94 8.41
C LEU A 238 12.60 15.26 8.26
N ASP A 239 11.67 15.57 9.16
CA ASP A 239 10.82 16.77 9.10
C ASP A 239 11.25 17.83 10.11
N THR A 240 11.61 17.42 11.34
CA THR A 240 11.92 18.35 12.44
C THR A 240 13.37 18.33 12.92
N GLY A 241 14.13 17.30 12.56
CA GLY A 241 15.50 17.10 13.05
C GLY A 241 16.49 18.13 12.49
N GLU A 242 17.67 18.19 13.11
CA GLU A 242 18.76 19.04 12.61
C GLU A 242 19.25 18.60 11.21
N GLY A 243 19.06 17.32 10.88
CA GLY A 243 19.47 16.74 9.61
C GLY A 243 20.99 16.64 9.46
N ILE A 244 21.48 16.73 8.21
CA ILE A 244 22.89 16.93 7.83
C ILE A 244 23.01 18.20 7.01
#